data_AF-A0A9D9Q9I6-F1
#
_entry.id   AF-A0A9D9Q9I6-F1
#
_cell.length_a   1.000
_cell.length_b   1.000
_cell.length_c   1.000
_cell.angle_alpha   90.00
_cell.angle_beta   90.00
_cell.angle_gamma   90.00
#
_symmetry.space_group_name_H-M   'P 1'
#
loop_
_entity.id
_entity.type
_entity.pdbx_description
1 polymer ?
#
loop_
_entity_poly.entity_id
_entity_poly.type
_entity_poly.pdbx_seq_one_letter_code
_entity_poly.pdbx_strand_id
1 'polypeptide(L)'
;MRHILYSVLCLLAICSSAAAQQHILVEAEQFDDYGGWSLDQQFIEQMGSSYLLAHGAGVPVKDAVTRIEVPKRGRYYIYARTYNWTSPFSPGEGPGKFKICVGGKALTPIGCSGKGWEWQLAGRVRLGKGTEDLSVKDLTGLEGRFDAILFSTKALSEEQLKAFRPFPAAVPQAKDAGWFDLVVIGGGYSGICASVAAARQGLRVALIQDRAVLGGNNSSDIRVQLGGAIDCQPYPNLGNLLKEFAPTRKG
;
A
#
# COMPACT_ATOMS: atom_id res chain seq x y z
N MET A 1 20.43 -10.36 60.49
CA MET A 1 21.19 -10.70 59.26
C MET A 1 20.30 -10.45 58.06
N ARG A 2 20.80 -9.64 57.12
CA ARG A 2 20.32 -9.42 55.75
C ARG A 2 18.99 -8.67 55.56
N HIS A 3 19.16 -7.35 55.61
CA HIS A 3 18.53 -6.33 54.77
C HIS A 3 18.01 -6.85 53.42
N ILE A 4 16.74 -6.57 53.11
CA ILE A 4 16.26 -6.50 51.72
C ILE A 4 15.73 -5.09 51.49
N LEU A 5 16.35 -4.49 50.48
CA LEU A 5 16.37 -3.10 50.11
C LEU A 5 15.01 -2.63 49.57
N TYR A 6 14.63 -1.43 50.01
CA TYR A 6 13.63 -0.57 49.39
C TYR A 6 13.88 -0.45 47.87
N SER A 7 12.90 -0.81 47.06
CA SER A 7 12.83 -0.41 45.66
C SER A 7 11.52 0.33 45.46
N VAL A 8 11.53 1.62 45.80
CA VAL A 8 10.50 2.57 45.40
C VAL A 8 10.61 2.68 43.88
N LEU A 9 9.73 1.97 43.18
CA LEU A 9 9.55 2.14 41.74
C LEU A 9 8.83 3.49 41.54
N CYS A 10 9.61 4.58 41.57
CA CYS A 10 9.21 5.84 40.96
C CYS A 10 9.05 5.57 39.45
N LEU A 11 7.87 5.10 39.05
CA LEU A 11 7.38 5.26 37.70
C LEU A 11 7.31 6.76 37.48
N LEU A 12 8.39 7.28 36.89
CA LEU A 12 8.43 8.53 36.16
C LEU A 12 7.23 8.52 35.22
N ALA A 13 6.12 9.08 35.69
CA ALA A 13 5.16 9.72 34.83
C ALA A 13 5.95 10.81 34.10
N ILE A 14 6.54 10.45 32.97
CA ILE A 14 6.99 11.40 31.97
C ILE A 14 5.70 12.09 31.55
N CYS A 15 5.46 13.22 32.22
CA CYS A 15 4.47 14.20 31.86
C CYS A 15 4.88 14.75 30.49
N SER A 16 4.53 14.02 29.42
CA SER A 16 4.63 14.49 28.03
C SER A 16 3.52 15.53 27.75
N SER A 17 3.30 16.46 28.68
CA SER A 17 2.13 17.33 28.74
C SER A 17 2.43 18.75 28.29
N ALA A 18 3.12 18.94 27.16
CA ALA A 18 3.24 20.27 26.54
C ALA A 18 3.50 20.32 25.01
N ALA A 19 3.81 19.20 24.33
CA ALA A 19 4.17 19.20 22.88
C ALA A 19 3.34 18.25 22.00
N ALA A 20 2.50 17.39 22.57
CA ALA A 20 1.54 16.54 21.86
C ALA A 20 0.31 17.42 21.54
N GLN A 21 0.03 17.86 20.32
CA GLN A 21 -0.06 17.12 19.07
C GLN A 21 0.20 18.12 17.91
N GLN A 22 1.43 18.18 17.41
CA GLN A 22 1.82 19.10 16.30
C GLN A 22 1.33 18.61 14.93
N HIS A 23 0.82 17.38 14.87
CA HIS A 23 0.54 16.65 13.64
C HIS A 23 -0.80 15.91 13.70
N ILE A 24 -1.47 15.81 12.55
CA ILE A 24 -2.62 14.91 12.33
C ILE A 24 -2.21 14.00 11.17
N LEU A 25 -2.15 12.70 11.41
CA LEU A 25 -1.90 11.70 10.38
C LEU A 25 -3.21 10.99 10.09
N VAL A 26 -3.66 11.05 8.84
CA VAL A 26 -4.84 10.36 8.35
C VAL A 26 -4.38 9.27 7.41
N GLU A 27 -4.65 8.03 7.76
CA GLU A 27 -4.27 6.87 6.94
C GLU A 27 -5.35 6.59 5.89
N ALA A 28 -4.96 6.03 4.75
CA ALA A 28 -5.87 5.77 3.63
C ALA A 28 -7.08 4.93 4.06
N GLU A 29 -6.86 3.91 4.89
CA GLU A 29 -7.89 3.03 5.44
C GLU A 29 -8.85 3.73 6.43
N GLN A 30 -8.47 4.90 6.98
CA GLN A 30 -9.30 5.68 7.91
C GLN A 30 -10.35 6.56 7.18
N PHE A 31 -10.39 6.53 5.85
CA PHE A 31 -11.45 7.24 5.13
C PHE A 31 -12.81 6.57 5.34
N ASP A 32 -13.85 7.38 5.59
CA ASP A 32 -15.20 6.88 5.91
C ASP A 32 -15.94 6.36 4.66
N ASP A 33 -15.76 7.03 3.51
CA ASP A 33 -16.27 6.62 2.20
C ASP A 33 -15.15 6.77 1.18
N TYR A 34 -14.72 5.66 0.58
CA TYR A 34 -13.67 5.68 -0.45
C TYR A 34 -14.18 6.22 -1.79
N GLY A 35 -15.48 6.46 -1.94
CA GLY A 35 -16.07 6.92 -3.19
C GLY A 35 -15.88 5.87 -4.28
N GLY A 36 -15.08 6.20 -5.30
CA GLY A 36 -14.65 5.24 -6.32
C GLY A 36 -13.18 4.83 -6.20
N TRP A 37 -12.50 5.22 -5.12
CA TRP A 37 -11.17 4.73 -4.81
C TRP A 37 -11.25 3.31 -4.25
N SER A 38 -10.26 2.48 -4.59
CA SER A 38 -10.13 1.13 -4.07
C SER A 38 -9.04 1.10 -3.02
N LEU A 39 -9.31 0.48 -1.87
CA LEU A 39 -8.29 0.20 -0.87
C LEU A 39 -7.44 -0.99 -1.34
N ASP A 40 -6.18 -0.72 -1.67
CA ASP A 40 -5.22 -1.74 -2.08
C ASP A 40 -4.31 -2.13 -0.91
N GLN A 41 -4.16 -3.44 -0.73
CA GLN A 41 -3.39 -4.07 0.33
C GLN A 41 -2.30 -5.02 -0.21
N GLN A 42 -2.14 -5.12 -1.53
CA GLN A 42 -1.27 -6.11 -2.17
C GLN A 42 0.21 -5.87 -1.87
N PHE A 43 0.59 -4.61 -1.63
CA PHE A 43 1.98 -4.20 -1.44
C PHE A 43 2.31 -3.76 0.00
N ILE A 44 1.50 -4.16 0.99
CA ILE A 44 1.73 -3.78 2.40
C ILE A 44 3.10 -4.25 2.89
N GLU A 45 3.53 -5.45 2.51
CA GLU A 45 4.83 -5.98 2.95
C GLU A 45 6.01 -5.18 2.39
N GLN A 46 5.86 -4.56 1.22
CA GLN A 46 6.91 -3.77 0.56
C GLN A 46 6.84 -2.28 0.94
N MET A 47 5.65 -1.73 1.21
CA MET A 47 5.47 -0.29 1.48
C MET A 47 5.24 0.06 2.94
N GLY A 48 4.83 -0.92 3.75
CA GLY A 48 4.48 -0.80 5.15
C GLY A 48 3.05 -0.28 5.42
N SER A 49 2.20 -0.16 4.40
CA SER A 49 0.85 0.43 4.53
C SER A 49 -0.05 0.07 3.34
N SER A 50 -1.37 0.07 3.59
CA SER A 50 -2.38 0.12 2.52
C SER A 50 -2.42 1.49 1.86
N TYR A 51 -3.03 1.58 0.69
CA TYR A 51 -3.24 2.85 -0.01
C TYR A 51 -4.57 2.87 -0.75
N LEU A 52 -5.12 4.07 -0.96
CA LEU A 52 -6.25 4.25 -1.85
C LEU A 52 -5.76 4.42 -3.29
N LEU A 53 -6.45 3.78 -4.24
CA LEU A 53 -6.12 3.77 -5.65
C LEU A 53 -7.33 4.20 -6.51
N ALA A 54 -7.14 5.20 -7.37
CA ALA A 54 -8.15 5.70 -8.29
C ALA A 54 -8.15 4.92 -9.63
N HIS A 55 -8.77 3.74 -9.64
CA HIS A 55 -8.86 2.88 -10.84
C HIS A 55 -10.09 3.24 -11.70
N GLY A 56 -10.04 4.40 -12.37
CA GLY A 56 -11.17 4.93 -13.15
C GLY A 56 -11.11 4.66 -14.66
N ALA A 57 -10.09 3.93 -15.15
CA ALA A 57 -9.84 3.66 -16.56
C ALA A 57 -9.86 4.93 -17.45
N GLY A 58 -9.30 6.04 -16.96
CA GLY A 58 -9.27 7.33 -17.66
C GLY A 58 -10.43 8.27 -17.33
N VAL A 59 -11.40 7.83 -16.53
CA VAL A 59 -12.50 8.66 -16.02
C VAL A 59 -12.28 8.92 -14.53
N PRO A 60 -12.24 10.18 -14.07
CA PRO A 60 -12.07 10.48 -12.66
C PRO A 60 -13.11 9.77 -11.78
N VAL A 61 -12.64 9.13 -10.71
CA VAL A 61 -13.50 8.41 -9.77
C VAL A 61 -14.16 9.36 -8.76
N LYS A 62 -15.25 8.92 -8.11
CA LYS A 62 -15.89 9.67 -7.03
C LYS A 62 -14.89 9.90 -5.88
N ASP A 63 -14.89 11.11 -5.33
CA ASP A 63 -14.00 11.54 -4.24
C ASP A 63 -14.06 10.59 -3.03
N ALA A 64 -12.91 10.29 -2.44
CA ALA A 64 -12.82 9.70 -1.12
C ALA A 64 -13.03 10.79 -0.07
N VAL A 65 -13.84 10.55 0.96
CA VAL A 65 -14.20 11.52 1.99
C VAL A 65 -14.08 10.96 3.41
N THR A 66 -13.71 11.83 4.34
CA THR A 66 -13.67 11.57 5.78
C THR A 66 -13.72 12.89 6.54
N ARG A 67 -13.67 12.82 7.87
CA ARG A 67 -13.54 13.99 8.75
C ARG A 67 -12.30 13.89 9.61
N ILE A 68 -11.69 15.04 9.87
CA ILE A 68 -10.55 15.15 10.78
C ILE A 68 -10.92 16.00 11.98
N GLU A 69 -10.35 15.66 13.13
CA GLU A 69 -10.45 16.50 14.33
C GLU A 69 -9.21 17.40 14.43
N VAL A 70 -9.41 18.71 14.35
CA VAL A 70 -8.34 19.69 14.44
C VAL A 70 -8.20 20.16 15.90
N PRO A 71 -7.11 19.79 16.60
CA PRO A 71 -7.00 20.04 18.04
C PRO A 71 -6.80 21.52 18.39
N LYS A 72 -6.23 22.30 17.45
CA LYS A 72 -5.90 23.71 17.66
C LYS A 72 -6.04 24.51 16.38
N ARG A 73 -6.70 25.67 16.47
CA ARG A 73 -6.75 26.65 15.38
C ARG A 73 -5.33 27.04 14.95
N GLY A 74 -5.04 26.97 13.67
CA GLY A 74 -3.69 27.24 13.17
C GLY A 74 -3.55 27.17 11.66
N ARG A 75 -2.35 27.50 11.18
CA ARG A 75 -1.94 27.22 9.80
C ARG A 75 -1.30 25.83 9.77
N TYR A 76 -1.76 24.98 8.87
CA TYR A 76 -1.26 23.64 8.66
C TYR A 76 -0.63 23.51 7.28
N TYR A 77 0.50 22.82 7.22
CA TYR A 77 1.14 22.27 6.04
C TYR A 77 0.55 20.88 5.81
N ILE A 78 0.15 20.59 4.59
CA ILE A 78 -0.51 19.33 4.23
C ILE A 78 0.36 18.60 3.22
N TYR A 79 0.74 17.39 3.58
CA TYR A 79 1.51 16.48 2.76
C TYR A 79 0.66 15.24 2.48
N ALA A 80 0.89 14.58 1.35
CA ALA A 80 0.49 13.19 1.19
C ALA A 80 1.66 12.35 0.72
N ARG A 81 1.74 11.12 1.21
CA ARG A 81 2.69 10.15 0.69
C ARG A 81 2.04 9.43 -0.49
N THR A 82 2.69 9.54 -1.64
CA THR A 82 2.16 9.18 -2.96
C THR A 82 3.28 8.70 -3.85
N TYR A 83 2.93 8.11 -5.00
CA TYR A 83 3.89 7.64 -5.98
C TYR A 83 3.39 7.84 -7.42
N ASN A 84 4.22 8.48 -8.26
CA ASN A 84 4.06 8.40 -9.71
C ASN A 84 4.44 7.00 -10.20
N TRP A 85 3.44 6.17 -10.43
CA TRP A 85 3.61 4.78 -10.87
C TRP A 85 4.24 4.62 -12.26
N THR A 86 4.22 5.66 -13.09
CA THR A 86 4.86 5.63 -14.41
C THR A 86 6.34 6.00 -14.37
N SER A 87 6.84 6.47 -13.24
CA SER A 87 8.24 6.92 -13.10
C SER A 87 9.32 5.86 -13.42
N PRO A 88 9.09 4.54 -13.29
CA PRO A 88 10.05 3.53 -13.78
C PRO A 88 10.13 3.47 -15.30
N PHE A 89 9.09 3.92 -16.01
CA PHE A 89 8.93 3.79 -17.46
C PHE A 89 9.11 5.13 -18.20
N SER A 90 8.89 6.25 -17.54
CA SER A 90 8.97 7.58 -18.13
C SER A 90 9.49 8.63 -17.11
N PRO A 91 10.40 9.53 -17.51
CA PRO A 91 10.90 10.61 -16.65
C PRO A 91 9.92 11.79 -16.53
N GLY A 92 8.82 11.78 -17.28
CA GLY A 92 7.86 12.89 -17.34
C GLY A 92 6.86 12.91 -16.19
N GLU A 93 5.96 13.89 -16.26
CA GLU A 93 4.78 13.93 -15.41
C GLU A 93 3.87 12.73 -15.73
N GLY A 94 3.55 11.95 -14.70
CA GLY A 94 2.72 10.77 -14.82
C GLY A 94 1.22 11.06 -14.74
N PRO A 95 0.38 10.10 -15.15
CA PRO A 95 -1.02 10.08 -14.77
C PRO A 95 -1.20 9.85 -13.27
N GLY A 96 -2.44 9.86 -12.78
CA GLY A 96 -2.73 9.64 -11.35
C GLY A 96 -2.66 10.90 -10.50
N LYS A 97 -2.83 12.06 -11.12
CA LYS A 97 -2.89 13.34 -10.41
C LYS A 97 -4.18 13.42 -9.59
N PHE A 98 -4.07 13.89 -8.36
CA PHE A 98 -5.22 14.12 -7.48
C PHE A 98 -5.04 15.42 -6.68
N LYS A 99 -6.13 15.88 -6.05
CA LYS A 99 -6.15 17.04 -5.15
C LYS A 99 -6.72 16.64 -3.80
N ILE A 100 -6.16 17.24 -2.76
CA ILE A 100 -6.70 17.19 -1.41
C ILE A 100 -7.56 18.44 -1.21
N CYS A 101 -8.75 18.26 -0.64
CA CYS A 101 -9.65 19.33 -0.25
C CYS A 101 -9.87 19.27 1.26
N VAL A 102 -9.72 20.40 1.96
CA VAL A 102 -9.93 20.49 3.41
C VAL A 102 -10.76 21.72 3.73
N GLY A 103 -11.85 21.55 4.48
CA GLY A 103 -12.75 22.65 4.83
C GLY A 103 -13.26 23.40 3.58
N GLY A 104 -13.58 22.67 2.51
CA GLY A 104 -14.00 23.21 1.22
C GLY A 104 -12.89 23.84 0.36
N LYS A 105 -11.64 23.90 0.84
CA LYS A 105 -10.51 24.47 0.09
C LYS A 105 -9.71 23.38 -0.63
N ALA A 106 -9.71 23.42 -1.96
CA ALA A 106 -8.85 22.58 -2.79
C ALA A 106 -7.39 23.06 -2.76
N LEU A 107 -6.45 22.13 -2.63
CA LEU A 107 -5.01 22.36 -2.60
C LEU A 107 -4.35 22.13 -3.97
N THR A 108 -3.03 22.27 -4.03
CA THR A 108 -2.24 22.01 -5.24
C THR A 108 -2.34 20.53 -5.61
N PRO A 109 -2.55 20.20 -6.89
CA PRO A 109 -2.53 18.81 -7.32
C PRO A 109 -1.15 18.17 -7.15
N ILE A 110 -1.13 16.89 -6.78
CA ILE A 110 0.07 16.08 -6.53
C ILE A 110 -0.13 14.65 -7.11
N GLY A 111 0.87 13.78 -6.96
CA GLY A 111 0.82 12.36 -7.33
C GLY A 111 1.38 12.01 -8.70
N CYS A 112 1.68 13.01 -9.53
CA CYS A 112 2.18 12.86 -10.90
C CYS A 112 3.70 13.03 -11.04
N SER A 113 4.42 13.30 -9.95
CA SER A 113 5.88 13.45 -9.91
C SER A 113 6.53 12.43 -8.97
N GLY A 114 7.86 12.42 -8.91
CA GLY A 114 8.63 11.55 -8.05
C GLY A 114 9.14 10.30 -8.75
N LYS A 115 10.04 9.57 -8.08
CA LYS A 115 10.65 8.31 -8.58
C LYS A 115 10.34 7.09 -7.70
N GLY A 116 9.57 7.29 -6.65
CA GLY A 116 9.23 6.29 -5.66
C GLY A 116 8.15 6.83 -4.73
N TRP A 117 7.82 6.06 -3.69
CA TRP A 117 6.96 6.53 -2.62
C TRP A 117 7.65 7.66 -1.85
N GLU A 118 7.05 8.83 -1.89
CA GLU A 118 7.59 10.04 -1.29
C GLU A 118 6.48 10.92 -0.73
N TRP A 119 6.83 11.79 0.22
CA TRP A 119 5.92 12.80 0.74
C TRP A 119 5.92 14.04 -0.13
N GLN A 120 4.77 14.36 -0.73
CA GLN A 120 4.59 15.56 -1.56
C GLN A 120 3.77 16.60 -0.81
N LEU A 121 4.24 17.85 -0.78
CA LEU A 121 3.52 18.98 -0.18
C LEU A 121 2.35 19.39 -1.10
N ALA A 122 1.12 19.18 -0.64
CA ALA A 122 -0.09 19.62 -1.34
C ALA A 122 -0.37 21.11 -1.10
N GLY A 123 0.02 21.67 0.06
CA GLY A 123 -0.09 23.10 0.30
C GLY A 123 -0.28 23.49 1.76
N ARG A 124 -0.91 24.66 1.98
CA ARG A 124 -1.15 25.25 3.30
C ARG A 124 -2.57 25.77 3.44
N VAL A 125 -3.18 25.51 4.60
CA VAL A 125 -4.53 25.96 4.93
C VAL A 125 -4.59 26.47 6.38
N ARG A 126 -5.50 27.41 6.66
CA ARG A 126 -5.83 27.80 8.03
C ARG A 126 -7.06 27.01 8.44
N LEU A 127 -6.99 26.31 9.55
CA LEU A 127 -8.08 25.48 10.09
C LEU A 127 -8.55 26.04 11.43
N GLY A 128 -9.83 25.84 11.72
CA GLY A 128 -10.43 26.07 13.04
C GLY A 128 -9.94 25.04 14.06
N LYS A 129 -10.43 25.14 15.30
CA LYS A 129 -10.43 23.99 16.22
C LYS A 129 -11.77 23.29 16.04
N GLY A 130 -11.77 21.96 16.01
CA GLY A 130 -12.97 21.15 15.83
C GLY A 130 -12.88 20.27 14.59
N THR A 131 -14.03 19.74 14.20
CA THR A 131 -14.15 18.83 13.07
C THR A 131 -14.12 19.58 11.73
N GLU A 132 -13.33 19.10 10.78
CA GLU A 132 -13.23 19.62 9.42
C GLU A 132 -13.41 18.49 8.40
N ASP A 133 -14.08 18.76 7.28
CA ASP A 133 -14.21 17.81 6.19
C ASP A 133 -12.89 17.69 5.41
N LEU A 134 -12.53 16.45 5.07
CA LEU A 134 -11.38 16.09 4.25
C LEU A 134 -11.85 15.25 3.07
N SER A 135 -11.46 15.62 1.85
CA SER A 135 -11.67 14.79 0.68
C SER A 135 -10.47 14.73 -0.24
N VAL A 136 -10.39 13.65 -1.02
CA VAL A 136 -9.40 13.45 -2.08
C VAL A 136 -10.10 13.24 -3.40
N LYS A 137 -9.82 14.16 -4.32
CA LYS A 137 -10.40 14.21 -5.65
C LYS A 137 -9.41 13.73 -6.68
N ASP A 138 -9.75 12.65 -7.35
CA ASP A 138 -9.03 12.19 -8.54
C ASP A 138 -9.26 13.18 -9.69
N LEU A 139 -8.21 13.43 -10.47
CA LEU A 139 -8.25 14.33 -11.62
C LEU A 139 -8.00 13.62 -12.95
N THR A 140 -7.65 12.34 -12.92
CA THR A 140 -7.19 11.63 -14.13
C THR A 140 -7.91 10.32 -14.41
N GLY A 141 -8.43 9.63 -13.40
CA GLY A 141 -8.97 8.28 -13.56
C GLY A 141 -7.89 7.22 -13.83
N LEU A 142 -6.61 7.56 -13.65
CA LEU A 142 -5.48 6.74 -14.06
C LEU A 142 -4.53 6.50 -12.88
N GLU A 143 -5.07 5.83 -11.88
CA GLU A 143 -4.30 5.19 -10.81
C GLU A 143 -3.56 6.17 -9.90
N GLY A 144 -4.20 7.30 -9.60
CA GLY A 144 -3.76 8.17 -8.51
C GLY A 144 -3.77 7.40 -7.20
N ARG A 145 -2.79 7.65 -6.32
CA ARG A 145 -2.59 6.83 -5.13
C ARG A 145 -2.02 7.59 -3.95
N PHE A 146 -2.46 7.26 -2.74
CA PHE A 146 -1.85 7.75 -1.51
C PHE A 146 -2.10 6.78 -0.35
N ASP A 147 -1.13 6.62 0.55
CA ASP A 147 -1.27 5.81 1.77
C ASP A 147 -1.61 6.66 3.01
N ALA A 148 -1.22 7.94 3.01
CA ALA A 148 -1.46 8.82 4.14
C ALA A 148 -1.47 10.31 3.77
N ILE A 149 -2.21 11.09 4.56
CA ILE A 149 -2.21 12.55 4.54
C ILE A 149 -1.75 13.06 5.90
N LEU A 150 -0.71 13.89 5.91
CA LEU A 150 -0.11 14.47 7.10
C LEU A 150 -0.39 15.97 7.16
N PHE A 151 -1.00 16.40 8.26
CA PHE A 151 -1.12 17.79 8.64
C PHE A 151 -0.05 18.14 9.66
N SER A 152 0.66 19.25 9.47
CA SER A 152 1.67 19.72 10.41
C SER A 152 1.58 21.21 10.62
N THR A 153 1.73 21.68 11.85
CA THR A 153 1.79 23.13 12.16
C THR A 153 3.10 23.80 11.74
N LYS A 154 4.10 23.01 11.31
CA LYS A 154 5.40 23.46 10.82
C LYS A 154 5.73 22.79 9.50
N ALA A 155 6.54 23.45 8.67
CA ALA A 155 7.17 22.79 7.54
C ALA A 155 8.13 21.71 8.07
N LEU A 156 8.08 20.52 7.47
CA LEU A 156 8.92 19.38 7.84
C LEU A 156 9.97 19.13 6.74
N SER A 157 11.16 18.70 7.15
CA SER A 157 12.19 18.19 6.24
C SER A 157 11.85 16.78 5.77
N GLU A 158 12.55 16.30 4.74
CA GLU A 158 12.36 14.95 4.20
C GLU A 158 12.66 13.88 5.27
N GLU A 159 13.68 14.08 6.09
CA GLU A 159 14.05 13.17 7.19
C GLU A 159 12.96 13.08 8.25
N GLN A 160 12.33 14.23 8.59
CA GLN A 160 11.22 14.26 9.53
C GLN A 160 9.99 13.56 8.96
N LEU A 161 9.73 13.72 7.66
CA LEU A 161 8.62 13.07 6.97
C LEU A 161 8.80 11.55 6.90
N LYS A 162 10.04 11.06 6.67
CA LYS A 162 10.37 9.63 6.72
C LYS A 162 10.05 8.97 8.06
N ALA A 163 10.09 9.71 9.17
CA ALA A 163 9.77 9.17 10.50
C ALA A 163 8.29 8.76 10.66
N PHE A 164 7.37 9.32 9.86
CA PHE A 164 5.94 8.95 9.89
C PHE A 164 5.65 7.65 9.15
N ARG A 165 6.52 7.28 8.21
CA ARG A 165 6.44 6.06 7.41
C ARG A 165 7.86 5.53 7.21
N PRO A 166 8.46 4.90 8.25
CA PRO A 166 9.68 4.15 8.01
C PRO A 166 9.34 3.11 6.93
N PHE A 167 10.15 3.04 5.87
CA PHE A 167 10.04 1.91 4.95
C PHE A 167 10.09 0.61 5.77
N PRO A 168 9.28 -0.41 5.44
CA PRO A 168 9.39 -1.69 6.12
C PRO A 168 10.86 -2.15 6.09
N ALA A 169 11.26 -2.86 7.15
CA ALA A 169 12.61 -3.34 7.33
C ALA A 169 13.15 -3.90 6.01
N ALA A 170 14.40 -3.58 5.68
CA ALA A 170 15.04 -3.97 4.44
C ALA A 170 14.64 -5.40 4.03
N VAL A 171 14.24 -5.57 2.76
CA VAL A 171 13.96 -6.89 2.19
C VAL A 171 15.06 -7.84 2.66
N PRO A 172 14.71 -8.98 3.30
CA PRO A 172 15.71 -9.90 3.80
C PRO A 172 16.74 -10.16 2.71
N GLN A 173 18.03 -10.04 3.05
CA GLN A 173 19.08 -10.26 2.07
C GLN A 173 18.87 -11.63 1.43
N ALA A 174 18.82 -11.66 0.10
CA ALA A 174 18.61 -12.89 -0.65
C ALA A 174 19.66 -13.92 -0.20
N LYS A 175 19.18 -15.08 0.26
CA LYS A 175 20.05 -16.20 0.59
C LYS A 175 20.46 -16.87 -0.71
N ASP A 176 21.74 -17.15 -0.86
CA ASP A 176 22.21 -18.04 -1.93
C ASP A 176 21.57 -19.42 -1.73
N ALA A 177 20.71 -19.79 -2.67
CA ALA A 177 19.99 -21.07 -2.68
C ALA A 177 20.69 -22.12 -3.56
N GLY A 178 21.87 -21.79 -4.12
CA GLY A 178 22.61 -22.61 -5.05
C GLY A 178 22.09 -22.51 -6.49
N TRP A 179 22.61 -23.40 -7.33
CA TRP A 179 22.29 -23.42 -8.77
C TRP A 179 20.88 -23.98 -9.04
N PHE A 180 20.25 -23.65 -10.15
CA PHE A 180 18.98 -24.27 -10.58
C PHE A 180 18.95 -24.29 -12.11
N ASP A 181 18.39 -25.34 -12.70
CA ASP A 181 18.22 -25.41 -14.15
C ASP A 181 17.08 -24.49 -14.62
N LEU A 182 16.09 -24.24 -13.75
CA LEU A 182 14.98 -23.32 -13.99
C LEU A 182 14.61 -22.55 -12.72
N VAL A 183 14.44 -21.24 -12.85
CA VAL A 183 13.88 -20.37 -11.80
C VAL A 183 12.52 -19.85 -12.27
N VAL A 184 11.49 -20.11 -11.48
CA VAL A 184 10.12 -19.64 -11.72
C VAL A 184 9.77 -18.60 -10.67
N ILE A 185 9.35 -17.41 -11.11
CA ILE A 185 8.96 -16.31 -10.22
C ILE A 185 7.44 -16.14 -10.27
N GLY A 186 6.78 -16.32 -9.14
CA GLY A 186 5.33 -16.24 -8.97
C GLY A 186 4.68 -17.61 -8.79
N GLY A 187 4.15 -17.85 -7.59
CA GLY A 187 3.45 -19.07 -7.17
C GLY A 187 1.97 -19.13 -7.58
N GLY A 188 1.59 -18.50 -8.69
CA GLY A 188 0.27 -18.67 -9.30
C GLY A 188 0.13 -20.01 -10.04
N TYR A 189 -1.06 -20.33 -10.55
CA TYR A 189 -1.25 -21.58 -11.30
C TYR A 189 -0.29 -21.76 -12.47
N SER A 190 0.02 -20.68 -13.19
CA SER A 190 1.02 -20.72 -14.26
C SER A 190 2.39 -21.15 -13.74
N GLY A 191 2.86 -20.54 -12.65
CA GLY A 191 4.17 -20.84 -12.06
C GLY A 191 4.24 -22.22 -11.41
N ILE A 192 3.18 -22.66 -10.72
CA ILE A 192 3.09 -24.01 -10.15
C ILE A 192 3.10 -25.05 -11.29
N CYS A 193 2.28 -24.87 -12.33
CA CYS A 193 2.25 -25.79 -13.46
C CYS A 193 3.60 -25.86 -14.17
N ALA A 194 4.24 -24.72 -14.42
CA ALA A 194 5.57 -24.67 -15.05
C ALA A 194 6.62 -25.37 -14.18
N SER A 195 6.60 -25.14 -12.87
CA SER A 195 7.55 -25.73 -11.93
C SER A 195 7.42 -27.25 -11.87
N VAL A 196 6.19 -27.75 -11.76
CA VAL A 196 5.95 -29.21 -11.70
C VAL A 196 6.24 -29.88 -13.04
N ALA A 197 5.87 -29.25 -14.16
CA ALA A 197 6.20 -29.77 -15.49
C ALA A 197 7.71 -29.89 -15.71
N ALA A 198 8.48 -28.87 -15.32
CA ALA A 198 9.94 -28.86 -15.42
C ALA A 198 10.59 -29.89 -14.48
N ALA A 199 10.14 -29.97 -13.23
CA ALA A 199 10.66 -30.94 -12.27
C ALA A 199 10.40 -32.39 -12.74
N ARG A 200 9.24 -32.67 -13.33
CA ARG A 200 8.91 -33.99 -13.93
C ARG A 200 9.79 -34.34 -15.12
N GLN A 201 10.41 -33.35 -15.76
CA GLN A 201 11.41 -33.55 -16.82
C GLN A 201 12.85 -33.63 -16.29
N GLY A 202 13.02 -33.69 -14.97
CA GLY A 202 14.32 -33.86 -14.32
C GLY A 202 15.09 -32.57 -14.03
N LEU A 203 14.48 -31.41 -14.25
CA LEU A 203 15.12 -30.12 -13.94
C LEU A 203 15.12 -29.85 -12.43
N ARG A 204 16.21 -29.27 -11.92
CA ARG A 204 16.28 -28.67 -10.59
C ARG A 204 15.62 -27.29 -10.64
N VAL A 205 14.41 -27.20 -10.09
CA VAL A 205 13.58 -25.99 -10.16
C VAL A 205 13.59 -25.21 -8.85
N ALA A 206 13.80 -23.89 -8.92
CA ALA A 206 13.46 -22.97 -7.83
C ALA A 206 12.13 -22.26 -8.15
N LEU A 207 11.14 -22.39 -7.27
CA LEU A 207 9.93 -21.58 -7.31
C LEU A 207 10.03 -20.48 -6.25
N ILE A 208 10.07 -19.23 -6.69
CA ILE A 208 10.11 -18.04 -5.84
C ILE A 208 8.71 -17.45 -5.76
N GLN A 209 8.22 -17.24 -4.55
CA GLN A 209 6.92 -16.66 -4.28
C GLN A 209 7.05 -15.66 -3.13
N ASP A 210 6.37 -14.52 -3.27
CA ASP A 210 6.37 -13.44 -2.28
C ASP A 210 5.41 -13.71 -1.10
N ARG A 211 4.30 -14.42 -1.35
CA ARG A 211 3.30 -14.80 -0.32
C ARG A 211 3.51 -16.19 0.27
N ALA A 212 3.02 -16.38 1.49
CA ALA A 212 3.05 -17.68 2.18
C ALA A 212 2.13 -18.76 1.55
N VAL A 213 1.24 -18.37 0.63
CA VAL A 213 0.25 -19.27 0.00
C VAL A 213 0.41 -19.26 -1.51
N LEU A 214 0.36 -20.47 -2.10
CA LEU A 214 0.36 -20.69 -3.55
C LEU A 214 -1.06 -20.60 -4.13
N GLY A 215 -1.17 -20.27 -5.42
CA GLY A 215 -2.44 -20.23 -6.16
C GLY A 215 -2.73 -18.89 -6.84
N GLY A 216 -1.92 -17.85 -6.60
CA GLY A 216 -2.11 -16.55 -7.25
C GLY A 216 -3.42 -15.90 -6.78
N ASN A 217 -4.32 -15.53 -7.68
CA ASN A 217 -5.64 -15.01 -7.26
C ASN A 217 -6.58 -16.13 -6.78
N ASN A 218 -6.28 -17.39 -7.09
CA ASN A 218 -7.09 -18.54 -6.68
C ASN A 218 -6.69 -19.14 -5.33
N SER A 219 -5.65 -18.61 -4.71
CA SER A 219 -5.19 -19.06 -3.39
C SER A 219 -6.27 -18.87 -2.32
N SER A 220 -6.11 -19.56 -1.19
CA SER A 220 -7.11 -19.57 -0.11
C SER A 220 -7.32 -18.21 0.59
N ASP A 221 -6.40 -17.26 0.40
CA ASP A 221 -6.46 -15.88 0.87
C ASP A 221 -7.21 -14.95 -0.10
N ILE A 222 -7.00 -15.05 -1.43
CA ILE A 222 -7.62 -14.15 -2.44
C ILE A 222 -8.95 -14.70 -2.99
N ARG A 223 -9.09 -16.03 -3.08
CA ARG A 223 -10.34 -16.76 -3.36
C ARG A 223 -11.07 -16.38 -4.67
N VAL A 224 -10.39 -15.81 -5.65
CA VAL A 224 -10.96 -15.68 -7.01
C VAL A 224 -11.02 -17.06 -7.63
N GLN A 225 -12.23 -17.61 -7.77
CA GLN A 225 -12.45 -18.98 -8.22
C GLN A 225 -11.88 -19.28 -9.60
N LEU A 226 -11.60 -20.57 -9.84
CA LEU A 226 -11.00 -21.02 -11.08
C LEU A 226 -12.11 -21.04 -12.13
N GLY A 227 -12.12 -20.04 -12.99
CA GLY A 227 -13.03 -19.94 -14.13
C GLY A 227 -12.42 -20.43 -15.43
N GLY A 228 -13.26 -20.66 -16.43
CA GLY A 228 -12.85 -21.01 -17.79
C GLY A 228 -13.00 -22.50 -18.15
N ALA A 229 -12.90 -22.78 -19.44
CA ALA A 229 -12.96 -24.14 -19.97
C ALA A 229 -11.54 -24.68 -20.19
N ILE A 230 -11.28 -25.87 -19.67
CA ILE A 230 -10.06 -26.65 -19.90
C ILE A 230 -10.34 -27.78 -20.89
N ASP A 231 -9.30 -28.44 -21.38
CA ASP A 231 -9.39 -29.56 -22.34
C ASP A 231 -10.11 -29.22 -23.65
N CYS A 232 -10.18 -27.93 -23.99
CA CYS A 232 -10.84 -27.46 -25.20
C CYS A 232 -9.92 -27.58 -26.40
N GLN A 233 -10.49 -27.87 -27.58
CA GLN A 233 -9.74 -27.82 -28.84
C GLN A 233 -9.18 -26.39 -29.06
N PRO A 234 -7.95 -26.25 -29.59
CA PRO A 234 -7.07 -27.31 -30.11
C PRO A 234 -6.13 -27.95 -29.07
N TYR A 235 -6.27 -27.63 -27.79
CA TYR A 235 -5.36 -28.09 -26.73
C TYR A 235 -6.07 -28.98 -25.69
N PRO A 236 -6.42 -30.23 -26.05
CA PRO A 236 -7.18 -31.12 -25.17
C PRO A 236 -6.45 -31.53 -23.88
N ASN A 237 -5.14 -31.29 -23.81
CA ASN A 237 -4.33 -31.55 -22.61
C ASN A 237 -4.10 -30.30 -21.75
N LEU A 238 -4.54 -29.12 -22.22
CA LEU A 238 -4.41 -27.87 -21.48
C LEU A 238 -5.33 -27.91 -20.26
N GLY A 239 -4.72 -27.90 -19.09
CA GLY A 239 -5.42 -28.01 -17.80
C GLY A 239 -5.24 -29.35 -17.09
N ASN A 240 -4.56 -30.33 -17.67
CA ASN A 240 -4.29 -31.60 -16.98
C ASN A 240 -3.52 -31.40 -15.67
N LEU A 241 -2.45 -30.60 -15.70
CA LEU A 241 -1.74 -30.20 -14.48
C LEU A 241 -2.63 -29.40 -13.54
N LEU A 242 -3.46 -28.51 -14.09
CA LEU A 242 -4.37 -27.69 -13.30
C LEU A 242 -5.35 -28.54 -12.49
N LYS A 243 -5.87 -29.65 -13.07
CA LYS A 243 -6.75 -30.59 -12.36
C LYS A 243 -6.09 -31.25 -11.15
N GLU A 244 -4.76 -31.37 -11.13
CA GLU A 244 -4.04 -31.92 -9.98
C GLU A 244 -4.01 -30.94 -8.79
N PHE A 245 -4.09 -29.62 -9.06
CA PHE A 245 -3.98 -28.55 -8.07
C PHE A 245 -5.30 -27.78 -7.84
N ALA A 246 -6.30 -27.99 -8.70
CA ALA A 246 -7.57 -27.29 -8.62
C ALA A 246 -8.37 -27.74 -7.39
N PRO A 247 -9.16 -26.84 -6.77
CA PRO A 247 -10.04 -27.20 -5.67
C PRO A 247 -10.96 -28.36 -6.05
N THR A 248 -11.10 -29.34 -5.16
CA THR A 248 -11.97 -30.53 -5.37
C THR A 248 -13.46 -30.21 -5.35
N ARG A 249 -13.84 -29.02 -4.86
CA ARG A 249 -15.21 -28.50 -4.89
C ARG A 249 -15.25 -27.27 -5.79
N LYS A 250 -16.19 -27.24 -6.74
CA LYS A 250 -16.59 -25.99 -7.39
C LYS A 250 -17.12 -25.06 -6.30
N GLY A 251 -16.62 -23.83 -6.27
CA GLY A 251 -17.13 -22.82 -5.37
C GLY A 251 -18.38 -22.15 -5.92
#